data_AF-A0A1G8T688-F1
#
_entry.id   AF-A0A1G8T688-F1
#
_cell.length_a   1.000
_cell.length_b   1.000
_cell.length_c   1.000
_cell.angle_alpha   90.00
_cell.angle_beta   90.00
_cell.angle_gamma   90.00
#
_symmetry.space_group_name_H-M   'P 1'
#
loop_
_entity.id
_entity.type
_entity.pdbx_description
1 polymer ?
#
loop_
_entity_poly.entity_id
_entity_poly.type
_entity_poly.pdbx_seq_one_letter_code
_entity_poly.pdbx_strand_id
1 'polypeptide(L)'
;MISAEDNDLHAEIALLLEAVPAADQPRVLREVIEATGGLWQVPENPPATPHYQELVVGGIRTTGGTMSDCVTQYLAQVTGRAA
;
A
#
# COMPACT_ATOMS: atom_id res chain seq x y z
N MET A 1 18.45 -5.75 -0.73
CA MET A 1 18.79 -5.33 0.65
C MET A 1 17.94 -4.11 0.90
N ILE A 2 16.91 -4.21 1.73
CA ILE A 2 16.07 -3.05 2.09
C ILE A 2 16.97 -2.18 2.98
N SER A 3 17.23 -0.94 2.57
CA SER A 3 18.04 -0.02 3.37
C SER A 3 17.27 0.35 4.64
N ALA A 4 17.96 0.74 5.72
CA ALA A 4 17.30 1.13 6.96
C ALA A 4 16.24 2.24 6.72
N GLU A 5 16.54 3.17 5.80
CA GLU A 5 15.63 4.26 5.38
C GLU A 5 14.33 3.76 4.73
N ASP A 6 14.35 2.67 3.97
CA ASP A 6 13.13 2.06 3.42
C ASP A 6 12.27 1.44 4.54
N ASN A 7 12.91 0.84 5.54
CA ASN A 7 12.20 0.23 6.68
C ASN A 7 11.54 1.31 7.56
N ASP A 8 12.21 2.44 7.76
CA ASP A 8 11.66 3.59 8.48
C ASP A 8 10.44 4.17 7.75
N LEU A 9 10.50 4.33 6.42
CA LEU A 9 9.36 4.78 5.61
C LEU A 9 8.14 3.84 5.72
N HIS A 10 8.37 2.53 5.67
CA HIS A 10 7.30 1.54 5.81
C HIS A 10 6.63 1.58 7.18
N ALA A 11 7.41 1.78 8.25
CA ALA A 11 6.90 1.93 9.60
C ALA A 11 6.09 3.23 9.78
N GLU A 12 6.56 4.35 9.21
CA GLU A 12 5.84 5.63 9.23
C GLU A 12 4.49 5.55 8.51
N ILE A 13 4.46 4.92 7.33
CA ILE A 13 3.22 4.68 6.59
C ILE A 13 2.25 3.82 7.41
N ALA A 14 2.73 2.75 8.05
CA ALA A 14 1.90 1.89 8.87
C ALA A 14 1.28 2.65 10.05
N LEU A 15 2.08 3.42 10.78
CA LEU A 15 1.62 4.25 11.90
C LEU A 15 0.58 5.28 11.47
N LEU A 16 0.79 5.93 10.32
CA LEU A 16 -0.17 6.88 9.77
C LEU A 16 -1.52 6.20 9.47
N LEU A 17 -1.48 5.02 8.82
CA LEU A 17 -2.69 4.32 8.39
C LEU A 17 -3.46 3.67 9.55
N GLU A 18 -2.80 3.26 10.63
CA GLU A 18 -3.47 2.74 11.84
C GLU A 18 -4.42 3.77 12.47
N ALA A 19 -4.16 5.07 12.30
CA ALA A 19 -5.03 6.14 12.79
C ALA A 19 -6.19 6.50 11.85
N VAL A 20 -6.25 5.88 10.66
CA VAL A 20 -7.21 6.18 9.59
C VAL A 20 -8.24 5.07 9.47
N PRO A 21 -9.55 5.38 9.33
CA PRO A 21 -10.57 4.37 9.04
C PRO A 21 -10.22 3.55 7.80
N ALA A 22 -10.42 2.23 7.83
CA ALA A 22 -10.03 1.32 6.73
C ALA A 22 -10.56 1.72 5.34
N ALA A 23 -11.73 2.35 5.28
CA ALA A 23 -12.32 2.86 4.04
C ALA A 23 -11.52 4.03 3.42
N ASP A 24 -10.85 4.83 4.25
CA ASP A 24 -10.07 6.00 3.86
C ASP A 24 -8.58 5.70 3.65
N GLN A 25 -8.09 4.57 4.16
CA GLN A 25 -6.67 4.18 4.07
C GLN A 25 -6.13 4.14 2.64
N PRO A 26 -6.85 3.65 1.60
CA PRO A 26 -6.35 3.71 0.23
C PRO A 26 -6.12 5.14 -0.28
N ARG A 27 -7.00 6.09 0.09
CA ARG A 27 -6.86 7.49 -0.28
C ARG A 27 -5.65 8.11 0.41
N VAL A 28 -5.50 7.88 1.72
CA VAL A 28 -4.38 8.42 2.51
C VAL A 28 -3.06 7.83 2.05
N LEU A 29 -2.99 6.52 1.78
CA LEU A 29 -1.77 5.88 1.27
C LEU A 29 -1.35 6.48 -0.07
N ARG A 30 -2.30 6.74 -0.96
CA ARG A 30 -2.03 7.42 -2.23
C ARG A 30 -1.43 8.80 -2.01
N GLU A 31 -2.02 9.61 -1.13
CA GLU A 31 -1.52 10.96 -0.80
C GLU A 31 -0.07 10.91 -0.28
N VAL A 32 0.26 9.93 0.55
CA VAL A 32 1.63 9.75 1.07
C VAL A 32 2.60 9.35 -0.03
N ILE A 33 2.23 8.40 -0.90
CA ILE A 33 3.08 7.97 -2.01
C ILE A 33 3.35 9.14 -2.95
N GLU A 34 2.32 9.91 -3.31
CA GLU A 34 2.48 11.09 -4.16
C GLU A 34 3.34 12.19 -3.48
N ALA A 35 3.18 12.42 -2.17
CA ALA A 35 3.94 13.41 -1.41
C ALA A 35 5.42 13.05 -1.22
N THR A 36 5.73 11.75 -1.15
CA THR A 36 7.10 11.22 -1.06
C THR A 36 7.81 11.11 -2.42
N GLY A 37 7.15 11.53 -3.50
CA GLY A 37 7.67 11.39 -4.87
C GLY A 37 7.57 9.97 -5.44
N GLY A 38 6.87 9.09 -4.75
CA GLY A 38 6.48 7.77 -5.26
C GLY A 38 5.41 7.86 -6.33
N LEU A 39 5.22 6.77 -7.07
CA LEU A 39 4.26 6.69 -8.16
C LEU A 39 3.05 5.83 -7.77
N TRP A 40 1.87 6.42 -7.81
CA TRP A 40 0.60 5.70 -7.71
C TRP A 40 0.02 5.48 -9.12
N GLN A 41 0.14 4.27 -9.65
CA GLN A 41 -0.38 3.93 -10.96
C GLN A 41 -1.70 3.17 -10.83
N VAL A 42 -2.76 3.72 -11.41
CA VAL A 42 -4.01 2.99 -11.66
C VAL A 42 -3.97 2.58 -13.13
N PRO A 43 -3.96 1.28 -13.46
CA PRO A 43 -3.88 0.86 -14.86
C PRO A 43 -5.08 1.37 -15.64
N GLU A 44 -4.82 1.99 -16.81
CA GLU A 44 -5.88 2.52 -17.70
C GLU A 44 -6.82 1.42 -18.19
N ASN A 45 -6.27 0.21 -18.37
CA ASN A 45 -7.04 -0.98 -18.70
C ASN A 45 -7.16 -1.84 -17.44
N PRO A 46 -8.37 -2.02 -16.89
CA PRO A 46 -8.56 -2.93 -15.79
C PRO A 46 -8.11 -4.34 -16.22
N PRO A 47 -7.44 -5.08 -15.33
CA PRO A 47 -6.99 -6.43 -15.61
C PRO A 47 -8.17 -7.32 -16.05
N ALA A 48 -7.90 -8.26 -16.96
CA ALA A 48 -8.90 -9.21 -17.45
C ALA A 48 -9.52 -10.06 -16.33
N THR A 49 -8.84 -10.15 -15.19
CA THR A 49 -9.37 -10.73 -13.96
C THR A 49 -10.23 -9.68 -13.25
N PRO A 50 -11.56 -9.83 -13.22
CA PRO A 50 -12.40 -8.95 -12.42
C PRO A 50 -11.94 -9.00 -10.96
N HIS A 51 -11.96 -7.85 -10.28
CA HIS A 51 -11.49 -7.72 -8.90
C HIS A 51 -10.00 -7.99 -8.71
N TYR A 52 -9.14 -7.66 -9.68
CA TYR A 52 -7.69 -7.58 -9.42
C TYR A 52 -7.28 -6.13 -9.27
N GLN A 53 -6.68 -5.82 -8.12
CA GLN A 53 -6.00 -4.58 -7.80
C GLN A 53 -4.57 -4.90 -7.38
N GLU A 54 -3.69 -3.93 -7.57
CA GLU A 54 -2.27 -4.05 -7.25
C GLU A 54 -1.77 -2.78 -6.57
N LEU A 55 -0.96 -2.96 -5.53
CA LEU A 55 -0.29 -1.89 -4.79
C LEU A 55 1.20 -2.19 -4.71
N VAL A 56 2.02 -1.23 -5.15
CA VAL A 56 3.48 -1.30 -5.05
C VAL A 56 3.99 -0.10 -4.27
N VAL A 57 4.66 -0.34 -3.14
CA VAL A 57 5.22 0.71 -2.27
C VAL A 57 6.60 0.24 -1.81
N GLY A 58 7.65 1.04 -2.03
CA GLY A 58 9.01 0.72 -1.52
C GLY A 58 9.54 -0.67 -1.92
N GLY A 59 9.12 -1.20 -3.08
CA GLY A 59 9.48 -2.55 -3.53
C GLY A 59 8.62 -3.69 -2.96
N ILE A 60 7.68 -3.40 -2.06
CA ILE A 60 6.64 -4.34 -1.61
C ILE A 60 5.48 -4.31 -2.60
N ARG A 61 5.12 -5.48 -3.13
CA ARG A 61 3.98 -5.66 -4.04
C ARG A 61 2.90 -6.50 -3.38
N THR A 62 1.67 -6.01 -3.38
CA THR A 62 0.48 -6.71 -2.87
C THR A 62 -0.64 -6.67 -3.89
N THR A 63 -1.52 -7.67 -3.84
CA THR A 63 -2.63 -7.82 -4.79
C THR A 63 -3.93 -8.21 -4.06
N GLY A 64 -5.08 -7.83 -4.61
CA GLY A 64 -6.36 -8.08 -3.95
C GLY A 64 -7.59 -7.77 -4.78
N GLY A 65 -8.76 -8.08 -4.20
CA GLY A 65 -10.10 -7.82 -4.75
C GLY A 65 -10.38 -6.34 -5.01
N THR A 66 -9.90 -5.54 -4.06
CA THR A 66 -10.08 -4.10 -3.92
C THR A 66 -8.76 -3.46 -3.49
N MET A 67 -8.67 -2.13 -3.60
CA MET A 67 -7.52 -1.41 -3.04
C MET A 67 -7.45 -1.54 -1.51
N SER A 68 -8.58 -1.67 -0.81
CA SER A 68 -8.61 -1.93 0.63
C SER A 68 -7.96 -3.27 1.00
N ASP A 69 -8.18 -4.31 0.19
CA ASP A 69 -7.53 -5.62 0.39
C ASP A 69 -6.02 -5.50 0.21
N CYS A 70 -5.58 -4.78 -0.81
CA CYS A 70 -4.16 -4.54 -1.08
C CYS A 70 -3.49 -3.79 0.09
N VAL A 71 -4.13 -2.73 0.60
CA VAL A 71 -3.63 -1.96 1.75
C VAL A 71 -3.56 -2.82 3.01
N THR A 72 -4.58 -3.65 3.26
CA THR A 72 -4.59 -4.57 4.41
C THR A 72 -3.42 -5.55 4.34
N GLN A 73 -3.18 -6.16 3.17
CA GLN A 73 -2.04 -7.07 2.98
C GLN A 73 -0.69 -6.35 3.08
N TYR A 74 -0.59 -5.11 2.59
CA TYR A 74 0.62 -4.32 2.72
C TYR A 74 0.94 -4.05 4.19
N LEU A 75 -0.05 -3.61 4.96
CA LEU A 75 0.08 -3.38 6.41
C LEU A 75 0.52 -4.65 7.15
N ALA A 76 -0.07 -5.79 6.82
CA ALA A 76 0.34 -7.10 7.35
C ALA A 76 1.83 -7.39 7.10
N GLN A 77 2.32 -7.15 5.86
CA GLN A 77 3.71 -7.38 5.51
C GLN A 77 4.69 -6.41 6.21
N VAL A 78 4.37 -5.11 6.29
CA VAL A 78 5.28 -4.13 6.90
C VAL A 78 5.27 -4.15 8.43
N THR A 79 4.16 -4.54 9.05
CA THR A 79 4.06 -4.65 10.52
C THR A 79 4.48 -6.02 11.05
N GLY A 80 4.77 -6.98 10.16
CA GLY A 80 5.09 -8.37 10.53
C GLY A 80 3.90 -9.14 11.12
N ARG A 81 2.68 -8.59 11.04
CA ARG A 81 1.45 -9.32 11.38
C ARG A 81 1.07 -10.16 10.17
N ALA A 82 1.29 -11.46 10.22
CA ALA A 82 0.82 -12.35 9.15
C ALA A 82 -0.69 -12.09 8.90
N ALA A 83 -1.04 -11.85 7.64
CA ALA A 83 -2.43 -11.64 7.20
C ALA A 83 -3.28 -12.90 7.43
#